data_AF-A0A1D1YU53-F1
#
_entry.id   AF-A0A1D1YU53-F1
#
_cell.length_a   1.000
_cell.length_b   1.000
_cell.length_c   1.000
_cell.angle_alpha   90.00
_cell.angle_beta   90.00
_cell.angle_gamma   90.00
#
_symmetry.space_group_name_H-M   'P 1'
#
loop_
_entity.id
_entity.type
_entity.pdbx_description
1 polymer ?
#
loop_
_entity_poly.entity_id
_entity_poly.type
_entity_poly.pdbx_seq_one_letter_code
_entity_poly.pdbx_strand_id
1 'polypeptide(L)'
;MAGQVVLSAFVQVVLEKLASAALEELRLLRGLDGELEKLSSTLLAMHAVLEDAEEKQLKDKAVRDWLRKLKDVAYDADDVLDRFSAEALQSNLEGRSQGRWKKQI
;
A
#
# COMPACT_ATOMS: atom_id res chain seq x y z
N MET A 1 22.63 14.60 -11.65
CA MET A 1 21.30 14.87 -11.07
C MET A 1 20.26 14.07 -11.86
N ALA A 2 20.15 12.77 -11.61
CA ALA A 2 19.09 11.88 -12.09
C ALA A 2 19.51 10.45 -11.74
N GLY A 3 18.70 9.71 -10.98
CA GLY A 3 18.91 8.26 -10.92
C GLY A 3 18.17 7.44 -9.86
N GLN A 4 17.83 7.97 -8.69
CA GLN A 4 17.49 7.07 -7.56
C GLN A 4 16.35 7.55 -6.65
N VAL A 5 15.22 8.00 -7.22
CA VAL A 5 13.97 8.20 -6.45
C VAL A 5 12.88 7.33 -7.05
N VAL A 6 13.06 6.01 -7.01
CA VAL A 6 12.10 5.09 -7.66
C VAL A 6 11.60 4.03 -6.68
N LEU A 7 12.43 3.52 -5.77
CA LEU A 7 11.99 2.45 -4.87
C LEU A 7 11.32 3.01 -3.62
N SER A 8 11.89 4.05 -3.00
CA SER A 8 11.25 4.75 -1.86
C SER A 8 9.84 5.22 -2.21
N ALA A 9 9.70 5.94 -3.33
CA ALA A 9 8.40 6.41 -3.82
C ALA A 9 7.43 5.27 -4.19
N PHE A 10 7.92 4.18 -4.80
CA PHE A 10 7.05 3.04 -5.12
C PHE A 10 6.57 2.31 -3.86
N VAL A 11 7.48 2.05 -2.92
CA VAL A 11 7.13 1.39 -1.64
C VAL A 11 6.19 2.27 -0.82
N GLN A 12 6.37 3.59 -0.83
CA GLN A 12 5.44 4.55 -0.24
C GLN A 12 4.01 4.34 -0.77
N VAL A 13 3.84 4.25 -2.10
CA VAL A 13 2.52 4.04 -2.73
C VAL A 13 1.89 2.72 -2.29
N VAL A 14 2.66 1.63 -2.24
CA VAL A 14 2.18 0.33 -1.78
C VAL A 14 1.75 0.38 -0.31
N LEU A 15 2.51 1.06 0.54
CA LEU A 15 2.20 1.24 1.96
C LEU A 15 0.94 2.09 2.17
N GLU A 16 0.74 3.14 1.38
CA GLU A 16 -0.46 3.97 1.40
C GLU A 16 -1.71 3.18 0.95
N LYS A 17 -1.59 2.36 -0.11
CA LYS A 17 -2.66 1.44 -0.52
C LYS A 17 -3.04 0.45 0.60
N LEU A 18 -2.04 -0.14 1.26
CA LEU A 18 -2.23 -1.02 2.42
C LEU A 18 -2.96 -0.33 3.56
N ALA A 19 -2.56 0.90 3.91
CA ALA A 19 -3.21 1.69 4.94
C ALA A 19 -4.66 2.02 4.58
N SER A 20 -4.94 2.36 3.32
CA SER A 20 -6.29 2.62 2.83
C SER A 20 -7.17 1.36 2.88
N ALA A 21 -6.66 0.20 2.49
CA ALA A 21 -7.39 -1.06 2.55
C ALA A 21 -7.72 -1.44 4.01
N ALA A 22 -6.74 -1.33 4.90
CA ALA A 22 -6.95 -1.55 6.34
C ALA A 22 -8.00 -0.58 6.90
N LEU A 23 -7.91 0.71 6.56
CA LEU A 23 -8.91 1.72 6.92
C LEU A 23 -10.32 1.35 6.46
N GLU A 24 -10.47 0.79 5.26
CA GLU A 24 -11.77 0.46 4.68
C GLU A 24 -12.44 -0.72 5.41
N GLU A 25 -11.68 -1.75 5.79
CA GLU A 25 -12.19 -2.83 6.64
C GLU A 25 -12.49 -2.38 8.07
N LEU A 26 -11.66 -1.48 8.59
CA LEU A 26 -11.72 -1.01 9.98
C LEU A 26 -12.69 0.15 10.20
N ARG A 27 -13.19 0.79 9.14
CA ARG A 27 -14.19 1.89 9.18
C ARG A 27 -15.47 1.54 9.96
N LEU A 28 -15.76 0.25 10.11
CA LEU A 28 -16.92 -0.25 10.86
C LEU A 28 -16.64 -0.42 12.37
N LEU A 29 -15.38 -0.35 12.79
CA LEU A 29 -14.94 -0.57 14.18
C LEU A 29 -14.60 0.78 14.83
N ARG A 30 -15.41 1.20 15.82
CA ARG A 30 -15.10 2.39 16.63
C ARG A 30 -13.83 2.17 17.46
N GLY A 31 -12.91 3.13 17.44
CA GLY A 31 -11.76 3.20 18.36
C GLY A 31 -10.37 3.04 17.74
N LEU A 32 -10.25 3.12 16.41
CA LEU A 32 -9.00 2.85 15.69
C LEU A 32 -8.15 4.08 15.33
N ASP A 33 -8.53 5.28 15.76
CA ASP A 33 -7.79 6.52 15.44
C ASP A 33 -6.32 6.45 15.89
N GLY A 34 -6.04 5.82 17.04
CA GLY A 34 -4.67 5.64 17.54
C GLY A 34 -3.86 4.65 16.71
N GLU A 35 -4.49 3.59 16.20
CA GLU A 35 -3.90 2.57 15.35
C GLU A 35 -3.58 3.12 13.97
N LEU A 36 -4.42 4.03 13.48
CA LEU A 36 -4.20 4.75 12.23
C LEU A 36 -3.04 5.75 12.34
N GLU A 37 -2.96 6.49 13.45
CA GLU A 37 -1.78 7.33 13.73
C GLU A 37 -0.50 6.49 13.86
N LYS A 38 -0.56 5.36 14.56
CA LYS A 38 0.58 4.43 14.70
C LYS A 38 1.01 3.88 13.35
N LEU A 39 0.06 3.52 12.50
CA LEU A 39 0.34 3.06 11.14
C LEU A 39 1.04 4.17 10.36
N SER A 40 0.45 5.37 10.30
CA SER A 40 1.03 6.54 9.63
C SER A 40 2.46 6.84 10.10
N SER A 41 2.70 6.87 11.42
CA SER A 41 4.03 7.09 12.00
C SER A 41 5.03 6.00 11.59
N THR A 42 4.59 4.74 11.56
CA THR A 42 5.44 3.61 11.12
C THR A 42 5.81 3.74 9.65
N LEU A 43 4.86 4.13 8.79
CA LEU A 43 5.09 4.32 7.36
C LEU A 43 6.12 5.44 7.10
N LEU A 44 6.01 6.57 7.81
CA LEU A 44 6.97 7.66 7.71
C LEU A 44 8.38 7.25 8.15
N ALA A 45 8.49 6.46 9.22
CA ALA A 45 9.78 5.92 9.66
C ALA A 45 10.39 4.98 8.62
N MET A 46 9.58 4.14 7.98
CA MET A 46 10.03 3.26 6.90
C MET A 46 10.50 4.06 5.68
N HIS A 47 9.81 5.15 5.30
CA HIS A 47 10.23 6.02 4.20
C HIS A 47 11.61 6.62 4.46
N ALA A 48 11.85 7.18 5.64
CA ALA A 48 13.15 7.76 6.00
C ALA A 48 14.30 6.72 5.94
N VAL A 49 14.04 5.48 6.37
CA VAL A 49 15.01 4.39 6.26
C VAL A 49 15.27 4.01 4.81
N LEU A 50 14.25 4.04 3.95
CA LEU A 50 14.40 3.73 2.53
C LEU A 50 15.19 4.77 1.76
N GLU A 51 14.98 6.06 2.05
CA GLU A 51 15.78 7.15 1.47
C GLU A 51 17.26 7.00 1.83
N ASP A 52 17.58 6.81 3.11
CA ASP A 52 18.96 6.58 3.57
C ASP A 52 19.58 5.31 2.97
N ALA A 53 18.79 4.24 2.81
CA ALA A 53 19.23 3.01 2.16
C ALA A 53 19.51 3.22 0.66
N GLU A 54 18.67 3.97 -0.06
CA GLU A 54 18.86 4.28 -1.48
C GLU A 54 20.17 5.06 -1.70
N GLU A 55 20.54 5.98 -0.81
CA GLU A 55 21.84 6.67 -0.88
C GLU A 55 23.02 5.70 -0.63
N LYS A 56 22.89 4.83 0.37
CA LYS A 56 23.93 3.87 0.75
C LYS A 56 24.14 2.77 -0.28
N GLN A 57 23.14 2.45 -1.10
CA GLN A 57 23.21 1.39 -2.12
C GLN A 57 24.38 1.57 -3.12
N LEU A 58 24.81 2.82 -3.33
CA LEU A 58 25.90 3.15 -4.24
C LEU A 58 27.24 2.58 -3.77
N LYS A 59 27.43 2.49 -2.45
CA LYS A 59 28.70 2.11 -1.81
C LYS A 59 28.61 0.79 -1.06
N ASP A 60 27.42 0.39 -0.63
CA ASP A 60 27.18 -0.83 0.12
C ASP A 60 26.41 -1.86 -0.72
N LYS A 61 27.10 -2.97 -1.03
CA LYS A 61 26.54 -4.07 -1.82
C LYS A 61 25.44 -4.83 -1.07
N ALA A 62 25.56 -4.97 0.26
CA ALA A 62 24.54 -5.65 1.06
C ALA A 62 23.24 -4.84 1.09
N VAL A 63 23.34 -3.52 1.24
CA VAL A 63 22.17 -2.61 1.17
C VAL A 63 21.53 -2.68 -0.22
N ARG A 64 22.33 -2.67 -1.29
CA ARG A 64 21.82 -2.80 -2.66
C ARG A 64 21.07 -4.13 -2.89
N ASP A 65 21.61 -5.22 -2.38
CA ASP A 65 20.97 -6.54 -2.50
C ASP A 65 19.70 -6.65 -1.65
N TRP A 66 19.66 -6.01 -0.49
CA TRP A 66 18.45 -5.91 0.34
C TRP A 66 17.36 -5.08 -0.34
N LEU A 67 17.69 -3.90 -0.87
CA LEU A 67 16.74 -3.05 -1.60
C LEU A 67 16.16 -3.75 -2.84
N ARG A 68 16.97 -4.54 -3.56
CA ARG A 68 16.46 -5.33 -4.69
C ARG A 68 15.37 -6.32 -4.24
N LYS A 69 15.61 -7.06 -3.17
CA LYS A 69 14.62 -8.02 -2.65
C LYS A 69 13.37 -7.32 -2.12
N LEU A 70 13.54 -6.17 -1.47
CA LEU A 70 12.40 -5.37 -1.01
C LEU A 70 11.54 -4.89 -2.18
N LYS A 71 12.16 -4.48 -3.28
CA LYS A 71 11.47 -4.10 -4.51
C LYS A 71 10.60 -5.24 -5.04
N ASP A 72 11.14 -6.46 -5.10
CA ASP A 72 10.41 -7.62 -5.59
C ASP A 72 9.16 -7.88 -4.73
N VAL A 73 9.32 -7.90 -3.40
CA VAL A 73 8.20 -8.10 -2.46
C VAL A 73 7.17 -6.97 -2.54
N ALA A 74 7.61 -5.73 -2.76
CA ALA A 74 6.70 -4.59 -2.91
C ALA A 74 5.82 -4.72 -4.17
N TYR A 75 6.35 -5.24 -5.28
CA TYR A 75 5.54 -5.55 -6.46
C TYR A 75 4.53 -6.66 -6.21
N ASP A 76 4.95 -7.74 -5.55
CA ASP A 76 4.03 -8.83 -5.19
C ASP A 76 2.87 -8.32 -4.32
N ALA A 77 3.15 -7.40 -3.39
CA ALA A 77 2.14 -6.77 -2.54
C ALA A 77 1.21 -5.85 -3.33
N ASP A 78 1.75 -5.02 -4.25
CA ASP A 78 0.96 -4.14 -5.12
C ASP A 78 -0.04 -4.95 -5.98
N ASP A 79 0.42 -6.05 -6.58
CA ASP A 79 -0.41 -6.96 -7.38
C ASP A 79 -1.54 -7.62 -6.56
N VAL A 80 -1.28 -7.95 -5.30
CA VAL A 80 -2.30 -8.48 -4.39
C VAL A 80 -3.32 -7.40 -4.02
N LEU A 81 -2.88 -6.18 -3.72
CA LEU A 81 -3.74 -5.04 -3.38
C LEU A 81 -4.62 -4.61 -4.55
N ASP A 82 -4.10 -4.61 -5.77
CA ASP A 82 -4.86 -4.28 -6.98
C ASP A 82 -5.94 -5.34 -7.26
N ARG A 83 -5.64 -6.63 -7.07
CA ARG A 83 -6.64 -7.71 -7.16
C ARG A 83 -7.74 -7.54 -6.12
N PHE A 84 -7.38 -7.28 -4.86
CA PHE A 84 -8.34 -7.04 -3.80
C PHE A 84 -9.25 -5.83 -4.12
N SER A 85 -8.67 -4.74 -4.62
CA SER A 85 -9.41 -3.55 -5.02
C SER A 85 -10.39 -3.83 -6.17
N ALA A 86 -9.98 -4.65 -7.14
CA ALA A 86 -10.83 -5.07 -8.26
C ALA A 86 -12.01 -5.94 -7.79
N GLU A 87 -11.77 -6.89 -6.88
CA GLU A 87 -12.81 -7.74 -6.29
C GLU A 87 -13.81 -6.94 -5.45
N ALA A 88 -13.32 -5.99 -4.64
CA ALA A 88 -14.16 -5.09 -3.85
C ALA A 88 -15.06 -4.22 -4.75
N LEU A 89 -14.54 -3.74 -5.89
CA LEU A 89 -15.32 -3.00 -6.87
C LEU A 89 -16.40 -3.88 -7.52
N GLN A 90 -16.05 -5.11 -7.90
CA GLN A 90 -16.99 -6.06 -8.50
C GLN A 90 -18.16 -6.37 -7.55
N SER A 91 -17.86 -6.69 -6.29
CA SER A 91 -18.87 -6.94 -5.26
C SER A 91 -19.82 -5.74 -5.07
N ASN A 92 -19.29 -4.52 -5.08
CA ASN A 92 -20.09 -3.30 -5.01
C ASN A 92 -21.01 -3.10 -6.23
N LEU A 93 -20.54 -3.44 -7.44
CA LEU A 93 -21.35 -3.36 -8.66
C LEU A 93 -22.46 -4.41 -8.69
N GLU A 94 -22.17 -5.63 -8.26
CA GLU A 94 -23.15 -6.72 -8.15
C GLU A 94 -24.26 -6.39 -7.15
N GLY A 95 -23.91 -5.87 -5.96
CA GLY A 95 -24.88 -5.41 -4.97
C GLY A 95 -25.75 -4.24 -5.47
N ARG A 96 -25.17 -3.32 -6.26
CA ARG A 96 -25.93 -2.22 -6.91
C ARG A 96 -26.86 -2.72 -8.01
N SER A 97 -26.47 -3.78 -8.74
CA SER A 97 -27.32 -4.37 -9.77
C SER A 97 -28.58 -5.00 -9.15
N GLN A 98 -28.43 -5.80 -8.09
CA GLN A 98 -29.55 -6.44 -7.39
C GLN A 98 -30.55 -5.44 -6.77
N GLY A 99 -30.05 -4.31 -6.26
CA GLY A 99 -30.91 -3.24 -5.73
C GLY A 99 -31.69 -2.46 -6.81
N ARG A 100 -31.20 -2.43 -8.06
CA ARG A 100 -31.83 -1.72 -9.18
C ARG A 100 -33.02 -2.48 -9.76
N TRP A 101 -32.93 -3.81 -9.88
CA TRP A 101 -34.03 -4.64 -10.40
C TRP A 101 -35.21 -4.71 -9.42
N LYS A 102 -34.97 -4.69 -8.10
CA LYS A 102 -36.02 -4.66 -7.07
C LYS A 102 -36.84 -3.35 -6.99
N LYS A 103 -36.42 -2.27 -7.66
CA LYS A 103 -37.18 -1.01 -7.73
C LYS A 103 -38.05 -0.88 -8.97
N GLN A 104 -37.97 -1.82 -9.91
CA GLN A 104 -38.73 -1.82 -11.16
C GLN A 104 -39.81 -2.93 -11.21
N ILE A 105 -40.04 -3.61 -10.09
CA ILE A 105 -41.12 -4.57 -9.85
C ILE A 105 -41.96 -4.02 -8.71
#